data_AF-A0A8T4MFH5-F1
#
_entry.id   AF-A0A8T4MFH5-F1
#
_cell.length_a   1.000
_cell.length_b   1.000
_cell.length_c   1.000
_cell.angle_alpha   90.00
_cell.angle_beta   90.00
_cell.angle_gamma   90.00
#
_symmetry.space_group_name_H-M   'P 1'
#
loop_
_entity.id
_entity.type
_entity.pdbx_description
1 polymer ?
#
loop_
_entity_poly.entity_id
_entity_poly.type
_entity_poly.pdbx_seq_one_letter_code
_entity_poly.pdbx_strand_id
1 'polypeptide(L)'
;MAEDKIKEAFQKVKEDMILLREQLNSITEEIKSLKRTFRQTDRQTNRQTDNFFMQTQGPAIPTDTQTYQTTQKNMIIKQPLEVPKWQNSNISTGNRGVQTDRQTNQQTDRQTNNYKYLSTSTQHPSESNQKFALNETTEDPVTKIGKVAELINSLDALKKDLRRQFKRLTPQEMLVYSTIYQLTDQAIDVDYSILSKKTGLSESSIRDYVQKLLKKGIPLEKTRENNKRILLAVPPEFKRMTSLETIISLRSI
;
A
#
# COMPACT_ATOMS: atom_id res chain seq x y z
N MET A 1 -14.76 -56.89 39.57
CA MET A 1 -15.43 -55.56 39.70
C MET A 1 -14.53 -54.39 39.31
N ALA A 2 -13.32 -54.23 39.86
CA ALA A 2 -12.41 -53.14 39.42
C ALA A 2 -11.84 -53.39 38.01
N GLU A 3 -11.43 -54.62 37.70
CA GLU A 3 -10.91 -55.00 36.39
C GLU A 3 -11.93 -54.85 35.25
N ASP A 4 -13.20 -55.14 35.53
CA ASP A 4 -14.29 -55.05 34.55
C ASP A 4 -14.55 -53.60 34.13
N LYS A 5 -14.50 -52.67 35.10
CA LYS A 5 -14.64 -51.22 34.84
C LYS A 5 -13.48 -50.68 34.01
N ILE A 6 -12.27 -51.19 34.24
CA ILE A 6 -11.09 -50.82 33.45
C ILE A 6 -11.27 -51.30 32.01
N LYS A 7 -11.68 -52.56 31.80
CA LYS A 7 -11.93 -53.11 30.46
C LYS A 7 -13.01 -52.32 29.69
N GLU A 8 -14.10 -51.96 30.36
CA GLU A 8 -15.16 -51.14 29.77
C GLU A 8 -14.65 -49.74 29.35
N ALA A 9 -13.84 -49.10 30.21
CA ALA A 9 -13.27 -47.78 29.91
C ALA A 9 -12.34 -47.85 28.67
N PHE A 10 -11.48 -48.86 28.57
CA PHE A 10 -10.62 -49.05 27.39
C PHE A 10 -11.42 -49.34 26.12
N GLN A 11 -12.52 -50.10 26.23
CA GLN A 11 -13.39 -50.39 25.10
C GLN A 11 -14.06 -49.11 24.56
N LYS A 12 -14.55 -48.23 25.45
CA LYS A 12 -15.08 -46.91 25.04
C LYS A 12 -14.04 -46.03 24.37
N VAL A 13 -12.83 -45.95 24.94
CA VAL A 13 -11.73 -45.17 24.33
C VAL A 13 -11.39 -45.69 22.93
N LYS A 14 -11.43 -47.01 22.74
CA LYS A 14 -11.19 -47.63 21.43
C LYS A 14 -12.29 -47.27 20.42
N GLU A 15 -13.55 -47.28 20.84
CA GLU A 15 -14.69 -46.88 20.01
C GLU A 15 -14.61 -45.39 19.63
N ASP A 16 -14.30 -44.53 20.59
CA ASP A 16 -14.10 -43.09 20.36
C ASP A 16 -12.95 -42.84 19.37
N MET A 17 -11.83 -43.56 19.50
CA MET A 17 -10.72 -43.46 18.55
C MET A 17 -11.11 -43.86 17.12
N ILE A 18 -11.97 -44.87 16.97
CA ILE A 18 -12.47 -45.30 15.66
C ILE A 18 -13.38 -44.23 15.07
N LEU A 19 -14.32 -43.70 15.86
CA LEU A 19 -15.22 -42.62 15.46
C LEU A 19 -14.43 -41.37 15.02
N LEU A 20 -13.42 -40.97 15.78
CA LEU A 20 -12.57 -39.83 15.45
C LEU A 20 -11.80 -40.05 14.14
N ARG A 21 -11.33 -41.28 13.89
CA ARG A 21 -10.64 -41.62 12.64
C ARG A 21 -11.58 -41.53 11.44
N GLU A 22 -12.82 -41.96 11.59
CA GLU A 22 -13.84 -41.86 10.54
C GLU A 22 -14.19 -40.39 10.25
N GLN A 23 -14.35 -39.57 11.28
CA GLN A 23 -14.58 -38.14 11.14
C GLN A 23 -13.40 -37.44 10.42
N LEU A 24 -12.16 -37.76 10.79
CA LEU A 24 -10.97 -37.22 10.11
C LEU A 24 -10.91 -37.61 8.64
N ASN A 25 -11.27 -38.85 8.32
CA ASN A 25 -11.34 -39.31 6.93
C ASN A 25 -12.42 -38.56 6.15
N SER A 26 -13.61 -38.36 6.73
CA SER A 26 -14.70 -37.58 6.12
C SER A 26 -14.28 -36.14 5.83
N ILE A 27 -13.69 -35.46 6.81
CA ILE A 27 -13.19 -34.08 6.65
C ILE A 27 -12.12 -34.03 5.55
N THR A 28 -11.23 -35.03 5.49
CA THR A 28 -10.18 -35.10 4.47
C THR A 28 -10.76 -35.20 3.06
N GLU A 29 -11.83 -36.00 2.87
CA GLU A 29 -12.50 -36.12 1.57
C GLU A 29 -13.29 -34.85 1.21
N GLU A 30 -13.91 -34.16 2.17
CA GLU A 30 -14.54 -32.86 1.96
C GLU A 30 -13.52 -31.78 1.53
N ILE A 31 -12.34 -31.74 2.16
CA ILE A 31 -11.27 -30.82 1.76
C ILE A 31 -10.79 -31.13 0.33
N LYS A 32 -10.66 -32.41 -0.03
CA LYS A 32 -10.30 -32.82 -1.39
C LYS A 32 -11.37 -32.41 -2.41
N SER A 33 -12.66 -32.56 -2.09
CA SER A 33 -13.75 -32.17 -2.98
C SER A 33 -13.77 -30.64 -3.17
N LEU A 34 -13.65 -29.87 -2.09
CA LEU A 34 -13.58 -28.41 -2.12
C LEU A 34 -12.41 -27.90 -2.97
N LYS A 35 -11.23 -28.53 -2.83
CA LYS A 35 -10.05 -28.21 -3.63
C LYS A 35 -10.25 -28.49 -5.13
N ARG A 36 -11.04 -29.52 -5.49
CA ARG A 36 -11.40 -29.80 -6.90
C ARG A 36 -12.33 -28.72 -7.44
N THR A 37 -13.35 -28.32 -6.67
CA THR A 37 -14.29 -27.25 -7.05
C THR A 37 -13.56 -25.93 -7.27
N PHE A 38 -12.64 -25.56 -6.37
CA PHE A 38 -11.86 -24.32 -6.50
C PHE A 38 -11.05 -24.26 -7.80
N ARG A 39 -10.41 -25.37 -8.18
CA ARG A 39 -9.66 -25.48 -9.45
C ARG A 39 -10.53 -25.36 -10.70
N GLN A 40 -11.82 -25.70 -10.61
CA GLN A 40 -12.75 -25.54 -11.73
C GLN A 40 -13.17 -24.07 -11.91
N THR A 41 -13.43 -23.36 -10.80
CA THR A 41 -13.80 -21.93 -10.82
C THR A 41 -12.68 -21.04 -11.36
N ASP A 42 -11.43 -21.33 -11.02
CA ASP A 42 -10.25 -20.59 -11.53
C ASP A 42 -10.08 -20.69 -13.06
N ARG A 43 -10.59 -21.76 -13.69
CA ARG A 43 -10.49 -21.95 -15.14
C ARG A 43 -11.59 -21.23 -15.93
N GLN A 44 -12.71 -20.88 -15.29
CA GLN A 44 -13.85 -20.24 -15.97
C GLN A 44 -13.75 -18.70 -16.00
N THR A 45 -12.98 -18.08 -15.10
CA THR A 45 -12.85 -16.61 -15.02
C THR A 45 -11.77 -16.01 -15.94
N ASN A 46 -11.03 -16.84 -16.69
CA ASN A 46 -9.94 -16.38 -17.55
C ASN A 46 -10.28 -16.37 -19.06
N ARG A 47 -11.57 -16.46 -19.43
CA ARG A 47 -12.04 -16.27 -20.81
C ARG A 47 -13.13 -15.20 -20.84
N GLN A 48 -12.85 -14.14 -21.61
CA GLN A 48 -13.72 -13.04 -22.04
C GLN A 48 -13.74 -11.77 -21.18
N THR A 49 -12.80 -10.86 -21.46
CA THR A 49 -13.09 -9.43 -21.72
C THR A 49 -11.94 -8.84 -22.54
N ASP A 50 -11.76 -9.34 -23.76
CA ASP A 50 -11.08 -8.61 -24.84
C ASP A 50 -12.13 -8.40 -25.93
N ASN A 51 -12.86 -7.29 -25.85
CA ASN A 51 -13.45 -6.59 -26.99
C ASN A 51 -14.22 -5.34 -26.51
N PHE A 52 -14.11 -4.28 -27.31
CA PHE A 52 -14.70 -2.93 -27.18
C PHE A 52 -13.88 -1.87 -26.42
N PHE A 53 -12.78 -1.43 -27.05
CA PHE A 53 -12.38 -0.02 -26.98
C PHE A 53 -13.06 0.73 -28.14
N MET A 54 -14.17 1.40 -27.85
CA MET A 54 -14.71 2.45 -28.72
C MET A 54 -13.99 3.76 -28.38
N GLN A 55 -13.32 4.29 -29.39
CA GLN A 55 -12.57 5.54 -29.38
C GLN A 55 -13.56 6.72 -29.33
N THR A 56 -13.63 7.43 -28.20
CA THR A 56 -14.32 8.73 -28.12
C THR A 56 -13.30 9.83 -28.41
N GLN A 57 -13.41 10.43 -29.59
CA GLN A 57 -12.70 11.67 -29.92
C GLN A 57 -13.40 12.83 -29.20
N GLY A 58 -12.73 13.41 -28.20
CA GLY A 58 -13.11 14.69 -27.62
C GLY A 58 -12.43 15.84 -28.38
N PRO A 59 -13.13 16.94 -28.69
CA PRO A 59 -12.55 18.09 -29.39
C PRO A 59 -11.60 18.87 -28.47
N ALA A 60 -10.42 19.18 -29.02
CA ALA A 60 -9.44 20.05 -28.39
C ALA A 60 -9.97 21.50 -28.32
N ILE A 61 -9.97 22.06 -27.11
CA ILE A 61 -10.22 23.50 -26.89
C ILE A 61 -8.87 24.21 -27.03
N PRO A 62 -8.67 25.10 -28.02
CA PRO A 62 -7.49 25.94 -28.09
C PRO A 62 -7.58 27.05 -27.03
N THR A 63 -6.54 27.18 -26.22
CA THR A 63 -6.38 28.32 -25.31
C THR A 63 -5.50 29.35 -25.99
N ASP A 64 -6.09 30.47 -26.39
CA ASP A 64 -5.40 31.65 -26.95
C ASP A 64 -4.54 32.33 -25.87
N THR A 65 -3.22 32.20 -25.95
CA THR A 65 -2.27 33.06 -25.23
C THR A 65 -1.99 34.30 -26.07
N GLN A 66 -2.65 35.42 -25.74
CA GLN A 66 -2.33 36.72 -26.30
C GLN A 66 -0.96 37.19 -25.79
N THR A 67 0.00 37.29 -26.71
CA THR A 67 1.31 37.94 -26.48
C THR A 67 1.17 39.41 -26.87
N TYR A 68 1.31 40.32 -25.91
CA TYR A 68 1.37 41.76 -26.16
C TYR A 68 2.66 42.08 -26.93
N GLN A 69 2.52 42.52 -28.18
CA GLN A 69 3.60 43.13 -28.95
C GLN A 69 3.70 44.61 -28.60
N THR A 70 4.89 45.06 -28.19
CA THR A 70 5.23 46.47 -28.06
C THR A 70 5.85 46.97 -29.36
N THR A 71 5.37 48.14 -29.76
CA THR A 71 5.51 48.85 -31.03
C THR A 71 6.94 49.08 -31.54
N GLN A 72 7.08 48.93 -32.86
CA GLN A 72 8.24 49.22 -33.69
C GLN A 72 8.62 50.71 -33.71
N LYS A 73 9.92 51.00 -33.82
CA LYS A 73 10.41 52.18 -34.57
C LYS A 73 11.53 51.75 -35.53
N ASN A 74 11.30 52.08 -36.79
CA ASN A 74 12.05 51.75 -38.00
C ASN A 74 13.55 52.06 -37.94
N MET A 75 14.36 51.17 -38.55
CA MET A 75 15.32 51.56 -39.60
C MET A 75 15.67 50.36 -40.49
N ILE A 76 15.63 50.62 -41.79
CA ILE A 76 15.87 49.70 -42.93
C ILE A 76 17.35 49.74 -43.27
N ILE A 77 18.06 48.60 -43.27
CA ILE A 77 19.20 48.34 -44.16
C ILE A 77 19.17 46.86 -44.58
N LYS A 78 19.12 46.61 -45.90
CA LYS A 78 19.20 45.30 -46.55
C LYS A 78 20.65 44.85 -46.64
N GLN A 79 20.97 43.60 -46.32
CA GLN A 79 22.09 42.85 -46.93
C GLN A 79 21.97 41.32 -46.67
N PRO A 80 22.48 40.47 -47.58
CA PRO A 80 22.11 39.06 -47.70
C PRO A 80 22.88 38.12 -46.76
N LEU A 81 22.24 36.99 -46.44
CA LEU A 81 22.72 35.94 -45.54
C LEU A 81 24.04 35.31 -45.99
N GLU A 82 25.06 35.39 -45.13
CA GLU A 82 26.14 34.42 -45.04
C GLU A 82 26.06 33.67 -43.70
N VAL A 83 26.10 32.35 -43.78
CA VAL A 83 26.08 31.40 -42.66
C VAL A 83 27.40 31.45 -41.87
N PRO A 84 27.40 31.76 -40.55
CA PRO A 84 28.61 31.71 -39.75
C PRO A 84 28.95 30.27 -39.33
N LYS A 85 30.16 29.84 -39.68
CA LYS A 85 30.81 28.61 -39.19
C LYS A 85 31.01 28.70 -37.68
N TRP A 86 30.57 27.66 -36.96
CA TRP A 86 30.76 27.56 -35.51
C TRP A 86 32.23 27.24 -35.20
N GLN A 87 32.98 28.26 -34.80
CA GLN A 87 34.30 28.10 -34.17
C GLN A 87 34.14 28.03 -32.65
N ASN A 88 34.60 26.91 -32.09
CA ASN A 88 34.65 26.62 -30.66
C ASN A 88 35.29 27.78 -29.86
N SER A 89 34.50 28.40 -29.00
CA SER A 89 34.98 29.39 -28.04
C SER A 89 35.00 28.78 -26.64
N ASN A 90 36.19 28.35 -26.22
CA ASN A 90 36.53 28.18 -24.81
C ASN A 90 36.53 29.57 -24.16
N ILE A 91 35.44 29.94 -23.47
CA ILE A 91 35.39 31.18 -22.70
C ILE A 91 34.97 30.85 -21.27
N SER A 92 36.00 30.82 -20.42
CA SER A 92 35.91 31.18 -19.01
C SER A 92 35.77 32.69 -18.94
N THR A 93 34.67 33.18 -18.38
CA THR A 93 34.58 34.55 -17.86
C THR A 93 33.99 34.47 -16.47
N GLY A 94 34.85 34.75 -15.51
CA GLY A 94 34.57 34.72 -14.08
C GLY A 94 33.33 35.53 -13.71
N ASN A 95 32.63 34.99 -12.72
CA ASN A 95 31.61 35.66 -11.93
C ASN A 95 32.21 36.89 -11.23
N ARG A 96 32.29 38.02 -11.94
CA ARG A 96 32.54 39.33 -11.35
C ARG A 96 31.24 40.10 -11.26
N GLY A 97 30.71 40.16 -10.04
CA GLY A 97 29.86 41.26 -9.60
C GLY A 97 28.38 41.11 -9.94
N VAL A 98 27.67 40.29 -9.18
CA VAL A 98 26.27 40.59 -8.88
C VAL A 98 26.27 41.35 -7.57
N GLN A 99 25.88 42.63 -7.59
CA GLN A 99 25.57 43.40 -6.39
C GLN A 99 24.34 42.77 -5.73
N THR A 100 24.55 41.89 -4.77
CA THR A 100 23.49 41.43 -3.86
C THR A 100 23.33 42.47 -2.76
N ASP A 101 22.72 43.61 -3.12
CA ASP A 101 22.16 44.55 -2.14
C ASP A 101 20.65 44.67 -2.34
N ARG A 102 19.98 43.53 -2.26
CA ARG A 102 18.57 43.48 -1.86
C ARG A 102 18.50 42.74 -0.54
N GLN A 103 18.63 43.50 0.54
CA GLN A 103 18.06 43.11 1.84
C GLN A 103 16.61 42.70 1.62
N THR A 104 16.37 41.39 1.61
CA THR A 104 15.01 40.87 1.68
C THR A 104 14.69 40.76 3.16
N ASN A 105 14.21 41.86 3.74
CA ASN A 105 13.69 41.91 5.11
C ASN A 105 12.27 41.30 5.18
N GLN A 106 12.03 40.22 4.42
CA GLN A 106 10.80 39.45 4.49
C GLN A 106 11.13 38.10 5.11
N GLN A 107 10.98 38.08 6.43
CA GLN A 107 10.81 36.88 7.23
C GLN A 107 9.73 36.02 6.55
N THR A 108 10.16 34.93 5.93
CA THR A 108 9.22 33.93 5.43
C THR A 108 8.92 33.01 6.61
N ASP A 109 8.03 33.45 7.50
CA ASP A 109 7.30 32.56 8.40
C ASP A 109 6.36 31.69 7.55
N ARG A 110 6.94 30.78 6.76
CA ARG A 110 6.23 29.63 6.24
C ARG A 110 6.27 28.56 7.32
N GLN A 111 5.58 28.83 8.42
CA GLN A 111 4.99 27.76 9.20
C GLN A 111 3.93 27.10 8.30
N THR A 112 4.32 26.08 7.56
CA THR A 112 3.37 25.07 7.07
C THR A 112 2.86 24.29 8.27
N ASN A 113 1.91 24.88 8.99
CA ASN A 113 0.87 24.13 9.69
C ASN A 113 -0.01 23.47 8.63
N ASN A 114 0.48 22.37 8.06
CA ASN A 114 -0.30 21.53 7.18
C ASN A 114 -0.25 20.07 7.66
N TYR A 115 -0.71 19.89 8.90
CA TYR A 115 -1.34 18.65 9.35
C TYR A 115 -2.76 18.99 9.81
N LYS A 116 -3.60 19.37 8.84
CA LYS A 116 -5.07 19.40 8.99
C LYS A 116 -5.66 18.27 8.17
N TYR A 117 -5.49 17.05 8.67
CA TYR A 117 -6.34 15.89 8.45
C TYR A 117 -6.64 15.39 9.87
N LEU A 118 -7.85 15.16 10.35
CA LEU A 118 -9.19 15.14 9.78
C LEU A 118 -10.11 15.14 11.03
N SER A 119 -10.89 16.19 11.25
CA SER A 119 -11.94 16.19 12.28
C SER A 119 -13.13 17.02 11.79
N THR A 120 -14.27 16.32 11.73
CA THR A 120 -15.66 16.79 11.74
C THR A 120 -16.15 17.64 10.56
N SER A 121 -16.76 16.98 9.58
CA SER A 121 -18.01 17.50 9.00
C SER A 121 -19.14 16.55 9.36
N THR A 122 -19.91 16.96 10.35
CA THR A 122 -21.24 16.44 10.67
C THR A 122 -22.20 16.91 9.58
N GLN A 123 -22.68 16.00 8.74
CA GLN A 123 -24.09 15.96 8.36
C GLN A 123 -24.52 14.49 8.29
N HIS A 124 -25.47 14.17 9.17
CA HIS A 124 -26.33 13.00 9.14
C HIS A 124 -26.82 12.70 7.71
N PRO A 125 -26.96 11.42 7.34
CA PRO A 125 -28.12 10.68 7.83
C PRO A 125 -27.80 9.32 8.45
N SER A 126 -28.63 8.99 9.44
CA SER A 126 -29.00 7.62 9.86
C SER A 126 -27.89 6.67 10.33
N GLU A 127 -27.65 6.72 11.63
CA GLU A 127 -27.65 5.56 12.54
C GLU A 127 -27.30 4.18 11.96
N SER A 128 -26.05 3.75 12.19
CA SER A 128 -25.75 2.41 12.72
C SER A 128 -24.27 2.28 13.07
N ASN A 129 -23.79 3.14 13.97
CA ASN A 129 -22.56 2.84 14.70
C ASN A 129 -22.87 1.76 15.75
N GLN A 130 -23.00 0.50 15.31
CA GLN A 130 -22.94 -0.65 16.22
C GLN A 130 -21.50 -0.78 16.70
N LYS A 131 -21.24 -0.19 17.87
CA LYS A 131 -20.18 -0.65 18.77
C LYS A 131 -20.36 -2.16 18.92
N PHE A 132 -19.39 -2.93 18.44
CA PHE A 132 -19.26 -4.36 18.71
C PHE A 132 -18.85 -4.57 20.18
N ALA A 133 -19.70 -4.13 21.11
CA ALA A 133 -19.76 -4.74 22.42
C ALA A 133 -20.46 -6.08 22.19
N LEU A 134 -19.73 -7.18 22.42
CA LEU A 134 -20.30 -8.52 22.56
C LEU A 134 -21.19 -8.51 23.80
N ASN A 135 -22.37 -7.91 23.68
CA ASN A 135 -23.43 -8.07 24.65
C ASN A 135 -23.95 -9.49 24.47
N GLU A 136 -23.90 -10.28 25.54
CA GLU A 136 -24.49 -11.61 25.65
C GLU A 136 -26.02 -11.53 25.59
N THR A 137 -26.55 -11.06 24.46
CA THR A 137 -27.95 -11.26 24.11
C THR A 137 -28.04 -12.59 23.38
N THR A 138 -28.98 -13.42 23.80
CA THR A 138 -29.36 -14.70 23.20
C THR A 138 -29.77 -14.51 21.75
N GLU A 139 -28.79 -14.35 20.85
CA GLU A 139 -29.03 -14.27 19.42
C GLU A 139 -29.21 -15.66 18.84
N ASP A 140 -30.29 -15.80 18.07
CA ASP A 140 -30.61 -17.02 17.34
C ASP A 140 -29.41 -17.47 16.49
N PRO A 141 -29.13 -18.77 16.43
CA PRO A 141 -27.96 -19.29 15.72
C PRO A 141 -27.92 -18.90 14.24
N VAL A 142 -29.09 -18.62 13.65
CA VAL A 142 -29.22 -18.17 12.25
C VAL A 142 -28.68 -16.75 12.04
N THR A 143 -28.89 -15.82 12.97
CA THR A 143 -28.36 -14.44 12.84
C THR A 143 -26.84 -14.40 13.02
N LYS A 144 -26.29 -15.28 13.86
CA LYS A 144 -24.84 -15.47 14.01
C LYS A 144 -24.19 -15.93 12.71
N ILE A 145 -24.82 -16.86 11.98
CA ILE A 145 -24.31 -17.33 10.68
C ILE A 145 -24.32 -16.21 9.63
N GLY A 146 -25.38 -15.40 9.59
CA GLY A 146 -25.44 -14.23 8.71
C GLY A 146 -24.28 -13.25 8.94
N LYS A 147 -24.02 -12.89 10.20
CA LYS A 147 -22.89 -12.05 10.60
C LYS A 147 -21.54 -12.64 10.21
N VAL A 148 -21.36 -13.96 10.32
CA VAL A 148 -20.13 -14.64 9.89
C VAL A 148 -19.93 -14.55 8.37
N ALA A 149 -20.99 -14.72 7.57
CA ALA A 149 -20.91 -14.59 6.12
C ALA A 149 -20.53 -13.16 5.68
N GLU A 150 -21.11 -12.15 6.34
CA GLU A 150 -20.74 -10.74 6.12
C GLU A 150 -19.27 -10.47 6.47
N LEU A 151 -18.79 -11.01 7.59
CA LEU A 151 -17.38 -10.91 7.98
C LEU A 151 -16.47 -11.58 6.95
N ILE A 152 -16.81 -12.77 6.44
CA ILE A 152 -16.04 -13.45 5.39
C ILE A 152 -15.96 -12.59 4.12
N ASN A 153 -17.08 -12.01 3.69
CA ASN A 153 -17.11 -11.13 2.52
C ASN A 153 -16.26 -9.87 2.74
N SER A 154 -16.28 -9.30 3.95
CA SER A 154 -15.46 -8.15 4.31
C SER A 154 -13.96 -8.48 4.29
N LEU A 155 -13.58 -9.70 4.72
CA LEU A 155 -12.19 -10.18 4.67
C LEU A 155 -11.70 -10.33 3.24
N ASP A 156 -12.53 -10.83 2.33
CA ASP A 156 -12.15 -10.95 0.92
C ASP A 156 -12.01 -9.59 0.23
N ALA A 157 -12.87 -8.62 0.54
CA ALA A 157 -12.72 -7.25 0.09
C ALA A 157 -11.39 -6.64 0.58
N LEU A 158 -11.06 -6.85 1.87
CA LEU A 158 -9.82 -6.36 2.47
C LEU A 158 -8.58 -7.02 1.82
N LYS A 159 -8.60 -8.33 1.58
CA LYS A 159 -7.53 -9.04 0.86
C LYS A 159 -7.34 -8.50 -0.55
N LYS A 160 -8.42 -8.22 -1.29
CA LYS A 160 -8.36 -7.63 -2.64
C LYS A 160 -7.73 -6.24 -2.61
N ASP A 161 -8.06 -5.44 -1.61
CA ASP A 161 -7.51 -4.11 -1.43
C ASP A 161 -6.01 -4.13 -1.09
N LEU A 162 -5.59 -5.00 -0.17
CA LEU A 162 -4.18 -5.23 0.11
C LEU A 162 -3.43 -5.69 -1.13
N ARG A 163 -3.99 -6.66 -1.88
CA ARG A 163 -3.41 -7.11 -3.14
C ARG A 163 -3.21 -5.95 -4.11
N ARG A 164 -4.21 -5.09 -4.29
CA ARG A 164 -4.11 -3.91 -5.16
C ARG A 164 -3.00 -2.95 -4.71
N GLN A 165 -2.86 -2.73 -3.41
CA GLN A 165 -1.82 -1.86 -2.86
C GLN A 165 -0.41 -2.44 -3.09
N PHE A 166 -0.18 -3.70 -2.71
CA PHE A 166 1.12 -4.35 -2.84
C PHE A 166 1.53 -4.65 -4.29
N LYS A 167 0.56 -4.90 -5.18
CA LYS A 167 0.82 -5.06 -6.62
C LYS A 167 1.36 -3.80 -7.29
N ARG A 168 1.04 -2.62 -6.74
CA ARG A 168 1.54 -1.32 -7.22
C ARG A 168 2.95 -0.98 -6.72
N LEU A 169 3.56 -1.84 -5.90
CA LEU A 169 4.91 -1.61 -5.40
C LEU A 169 5.98 -2.01 -6.40
N THR A 170 6.94 -1.11 -6.59
CA THR A 170 8.14 -1.41 -7.37
C THR A 170 8.99 -2.46 -6.64
N PRO A 171 9.88 -3.18 -7.33
CA PRO A 171 10.77 -4.15 -6.69
C PRO A 171 11.60 -3.55 -5.54
N GLN A 172 12.05 -2.30 -5.69
CA GLN A 172 12.82 -1.61 -4.65
C GLN A 172 11.97 -1.19 -3.46
N GLU A 173 10.75 -0.68 -3.69
CA GLU A 173 9.80 -0.38 -2.60
C GLU A 173 9.45 -1.64 -1.82
N MET A 174 9.22 -2.75 -2.54
CA MET A 174 8.93 -4.05 -1.92
C MET A 174 10.13 -4.57 -1.11
N LEU A 175 11.35 -4.42 -1.63
CA LEU A 175 12.58 -4.76 -0.91
C LEU A 175 12.65 -3.99 0.42
N VAL A 176 12.56 -2.66 0.37
CA VAL A 176 12.60 -1.81 1.57
C VAL A 176 11.53 -2.20 2.57
N TYR A 177 10.28 -2.39 2.11
CA TYR A 177 9.18 -2.80 2.98
C TYR A 177 9.42 -4.18 3.63
N SER A 178 9.85 -5.17 2.85
CA SER A 178 10.15 -6.51 3.36
C SER A 178 11.27 -6.51 4.40
N THR A 179 12.31 -5.68 4.19
CA THR A 179 13.40 -5.55 5.16
C THR A 179 12.94 -4.90 6.45
N ILE A 180 12.11 -3.85 6.38
CA ILE A 180 11.48 -3.25 7.58
C ILE A 180 10.70 -4.33 8.32
N TYR A 181 9.83 -5.06 7.62
CA TYR A 181 8.99 -6.10 8.20
C TYR A 181 9.82 -7.14 8.97
N GLN A 182 10.88 -7.67 8.34
CA GLN A 182 11.77 -8.67 8.92
C GLN A 182 12.50 -8.15 10.16
N LEU A 183 13.05 -6.93 10.11
CA LEU A 183 13.77 -6.35 11.24
C LEU A 183 12.84 -6.07 12.42
N THR A 184 11.63 -5.56 12.16
CA THR A 184 10.61 -5.38 13.20
C THR A 184 10.18 -6.74 13.78
N ASP A 185 10.22 -7.83 13.01
CA ASP A 185 9.93 -9.18 13.52
C ASP A 185 11.00 -9.70 14.49
N GLN A 186 12.24 -9.26 14.29
CA GLN A 186 13.35 -9.51 15.19
C GLN A 186 13.34 -8.58 16.42
N ALA A 187 12.26 -7.81 16.63
CA ALA A 187 12.15 -6.79 17.67
C ALA A 187 13.29 -5.75 17.64
N ILE A 188 13.83 -5.48 16.44
CA ILE A 188 14.86 -4.46 16.24
C ILE A 188 14.18 -3.16 15.85
N ASP A 189 14.50 -2.08 16.56
CA ASP A 189 14.10 -0.72 16.21
C ASP A 189 14.74 -0.30 14.89
N VAL A 190 13.91 -0.02 13.88
CA VAL A 190 14.37 0.17 12.51
C VAL A 190 14.55 1.66 12.20
N ASP A 191 15.81 2.09 12.16
CA ASP A 191 16.22 3.41 11.66
C ASP A 191 16.61 3.36 10.17
N TYR A 192 16.59 4.52 9.51
CA TYR A 192 17.07 4.66 8.13
C TYR A 192 18.51 4.18 7.93
N SER A 193 19.39 4.37 8.92
CA SER A 193 20.78 3.93 8.85
C SER A 193 20.92 2.41 8.85
N ILE A 194 20.07 1.71 9.63
CA ILE A 194 20.05 0.24 9.68
C ILE A 194 19.55 -0.31 8.34
N LEU A 195 18.48 0.28 7.80
CA LEU A 195 17.96 -0.10 6.49
C LEU A 195 18.98 0.12 5.37
N SER A 196 19.73 1.23 5.42
CA SER A 196 20.76 1.55 4.43
C SER A 196 21.83 0.46 4.40
N LYS A 197 22.34 0.07 5.57
CA LYS A 197 23.33 -1.01 5.71
C LYS A 197 22.81 -2.36 5.23
N LYS A 198 21.54 -2.69 5.49
CA LYS A 198 20.94 -3.99 5.12
C LYS A 198 20.56 -4.09 3.64
N THR A 199 20.08 -3.01 3.05
CA THR A 199 19.59 -2.99 1.66
C THR A 199 20.65 -2.56 0.63
N GLY A 200 21.74 -1.93 1.08
CA GLY A 200 22.75 -1.33 0.19
C GLY A 200 22.30 -0.03 -0.49
N LEU A 201 21.15 0.53 -0.08
CA LEU A 201 20.62 1.80 -0.59
C LEU A 201 21.08 2.97 0.28
N SER A 202 21.18 4.17 -0.29
CA SER A 202 21.45 5.38 0.49
C SER A 202 20.26 5.73 1.40
N GLU A 203 20.52 6.38 2.53
CA GLU A 203 19.47 6.81 3.46
C GLU A 203 18.45 7.76 2.79
N SER A 204 18.90 8.62 1.88
CA SER A 204 18.03 9.50 1.09
C SER A 204 17.07 8.70 0.20
N SER A 205 17.56 7.68 -0.51
CA SER A 205 16.71 6.82 -1.33
C SER A 205 15.69 6.06 -0.48
N ILE A 206 16.10 5.55 0.68
CA ILE A 206 15.19 4.86 1.62
C ILE A 206 14.11 5.80 2.10
N ARG A 207 14.45 7.04 2.46
CA ARG A 207 13.48 8.06 2.87
C ARG A 207 12.42 8.27 1.79
N ASP A 208 12.85 8.38 0.53
CA ASP A 208 11.94 8.55 -0.61
C ASP A 208 11.05 7.33 -0.82
N TYR A 209 11.61 6.12 -0.72
CA TYR A 209 10.80 4.88 -0.82
C TYR A 209 9.80 4.76 0.32
N VAL A 210 10.19 5.07 1.56
CA VAL A 210 9.29 5.08 2.72
C VAL A 210 8.16 6.10 2.51
N GLN A 211 8.47 7.29 2.00
CA GLN A 211 7.44 8.28 1.69
C GLN A 211 6.49 7.79 0.59
N LYS A 212 7.00 7.11 -0.44
CA LYS A 212 6.17 6.49 -1.48
C LYS A 212 5.28 5.36 -0.94
N LEU A 213 5.80 4.52 -0.05
CA LEU A 213 5.02 3.47 0.64
C LEU A 213 3.84 4.07 1.41
N LEU A 214 4.09 5.12 2.21
CA LEU A 214 3.05 5.84 2.95
C LEU A 214 2.01 6.46 2.02
N LYS A 215 2.45 7.13 0.94
CA LYS A 215 1.54 7.72 -0.06
C LYS A 215 0.66 6.67 -0.77
N LYS A 216 1.15 5.44 -0.92
CA LYS A 216 0.41 4.32 -1.52
C LYS A 216 -0.55 3.64 -0.55
N GLY A 217 -0.58 4.07 0.72
CA GLY A 217 -1.42 3.48 1.75
C GLY A 217 -0.91 2.13 2.24
N ILE A 218 0.38 1.84 2.08
CA ILE A 218 0.98 0.64 2.66
C ILE A 218 1.03 0.79 4.18
N PRO A 219 0.58 -0.23 4.95
CA PRO A 219 0.63 -0.21 6.41
C PRO A 219 2.07 -0.06 6.93
N LEU A 220 2.43 1.17 7.31
CA LEU A 220 3.75 1.51 7.82
C LEU A 220 3.61 2.69 8.78
N GLU A 221 4.17 2.55 9.98
CA GLU A 221 4.24 3.59 10.99
C GLU A 221 5.61 4.26 10.97
N LYS A 222 5.60 5.57 11.15
CA LYS A 222 6.79 6.41 11.22
C LYS A 222 6.71 7.27 12.47
N THR A 223 7.53 6.97 13.46
CA THR A 223 7.59 7.73 14.71
C THR A 223 8.91 8.48 14.80
N ARG A 224 8.88 9.68 15.40
CA ARG A 224 10.08 10.50 15.62
C ARG A 224 10.46 10.39 17.08
N GLU A 225 11.66 9.90 17.35
CA GLU A 225 12.19 9.76 18.70
C GLU A 225 13.22 10.86 18.99
N ASN A 226 13.02 11.61 20.09
CA ASN A 226 13.95 12.61 20.62
C ASN A 226 14.46 13.64 19.58
N ASN A 227 13.65 13.96 18.57
CA ASN A 227 13.96 14.87 17.45
C ASN A 227 15.19 14.51 16.60
N LYS A 228 15.83 13.36 16.86
CA LYS A 228 17.08 12.96 16.21
C LYS A 228 16.91 11.77 15.29
N ARG A 229 16.00 10.85 15.64
CA ARG A 229 15.83 9.58 14.95
C ARG A 229 14.39 9.36 14.50
N ILE A 230 14.25 8.60 13.43
CA ILE A 230 12.97 8.25 12.84
C ILE A 230 12.92 6.73 12.82
N LEU A 231 12.02 6.20 13.63
CA LEU A 231 11.74 4.79 13.73
C LEU A 231 10.63 4.41 12.75
N LEU A 232 10.82 3.24 12.14
CA LEU A 232 9.88 2.65 11.19
C LEU A 232 9.41 1.32 11.74
N ALA A 233 8.09 1.11 11.73
CA ALA A 233 7.51 -0.13 12.19
C ALA A 233 6.32 -0.52 11.32
N VAL A 234 6.08 -1.82 11.19
CA VAL A 234 4.82 -2.32 10.63
C VAL A 234 3.83 -2.45 11.78
N PRO A 235 2.60 -1.89 11.67
CA PRO A 235 1.61 -1.97 12.72
C PRO A 235 1.40 -3.41 13.22
N PRO A 236 1.36 -3.65 14.54
CA PRO A 236 1.26 -4.99 15.09
C PRO A 236 -0.06 -5.67 14.71
N GLU A 237 -1.14 -4.91 14.56
CA GLU A 237 -2.43 -5.40 14.09
C GLU A 237 -2.33 -5.98 12.68
N PHE A 238 -1.60 -5.30 11.79
CA PHE A 238 -1.39 -5.76 10.43
C PHE A 238 -0.54 -7.04 10.38
N LYS A 239 0.49 -7.13 11.23
CA LYS A 239 1.31 -8.34 11.37
C LYS A 239 0.50 -9.57 11.80
N ARG A 240 -0.52 -9.39 12.64
CA ARG A 240 -1.41 -10.50 13.07
C ARG A 240 -2.28 -11.02 11.93
N MET A 241 -2.65 -10.17 10.99
CA MET A 241 -3.55 -10.53 9.88
C MET A 241 -2.81 -11.14 8.69
N THR A 242 -1.58 -10.72 8.43
CA THR A 242 -0.84 -11.12 7.22
C THR A 242 0.63 -11.36 7.50
N SER A 243 1.13 -12.55 7.16
CA SER A 243 2.55 -12.87 7.18
C SER A 243 3.28 -12.26 5.98
N LEU A 244 4.60 -12.08 6.09
CA LEU A 244 5.43 -11.59 4.98
C LEU A 244 5.30 -12.48 3.73
N GLU A 245 5.26 -13.80 3.90
CA GLU A 245 5.08 -14.75 2.81
C GLU A 245 3.74 -14.55 2.08
N THR A 246 2.68 -14.25 2.85
CA THR A 246 1.36 -13.94 2.29
C THR A 246 1.44 -12.67 1.45
N ILE A 247 2.12 -11.62 1.93
CA ILE A 247 2.28 -10.36 1.20
C ILE A 247 3.06 -10.58 -0.11
N ILE A 248 4.13 -11.38 -0.08
CA ILE A 248 4.91 -11.73 -1.27
C ILE A 248 4.02 -12.50 -2.27
N SER A 249 3.23 -13.45 -1.79
CA SER A 249 2.30 -14.25 -2.61
C SER A 249 1.20 -13.39 -3.24
N LEU A 250 0.66 -12.41 -2.50
CA LEU A 250 -0.34 -11.48 -3.02
C LEU A 250 0.21 -10.62 -4.16
N ARG A 251 1.52 -10.38 -4.20
CA ARG A 251 2.18 -9.62 -5.27
C ARG A 251 2.46 -10.45 -6.51
N SER A 252 2.80 -11.73 -6.36
CA SER A 252 3.21 -12.60 -7.47
C SER A 252 2.05 -13.13 -8.32
N ILE A 253 0.84 -13.20 -7.75
CA ILE A 253 -0.40 -13.65 -8.42
C ILE A 253 -1.06 -12.46 -9.14
#